data_AF-A0A2D6T1I3-F1
#
_entry.id   AF-A0A2D6T1I3-F1
#
_cell.length_a   1.000
_cell.length_b   1.000
_cell.length_c   1.000
_cell.angle_alpha   90.00
_cell.angle_beta   90.00
_cell.angle_gamma   90.00
#
_symmetry.space_group_name_H-M   'P 1'
#
loop_
_entity.id
_entity.type
_entity.pdbx_description
1 polymer ?
#
loop_
_entity_poly.entity_id
_entity_poly.type
_entity_poly.pdbx_seq_one_letter_code
_entity_poly.pdbx_strand_id
1 'polypeptide(L)'
;MADQPESGSLIHESRDQMESALIEVLRTEARVRALGRQTDTAAAAVTPAGDTRTAPAVIDEVETVKEKIDLREAYAAQSRAAGRLALVTQIFEIGCSQKSEAAIYFQLSNYLFRSVSDIDGVPGAQDCLSQMATALYAYFHVSLDTENEMQVRTAWQCLESVLRELGRNI
;
A
#
# COMPACT_ATOMS: atom_id res chain seq x y z
N MET A 1 29.96 9.33 12.30
CA MET A 1 29.05 9.75 11.21
C MET A 1 28.12 8.58 10.97
N ALA A 2 26.87 8.69 11.40
CA ALA A 2 25.87 7.69 11.07
C ALA A 2 25.51 7.91 9.59
N ASP A 3 25.59 6.85 8.78
CA ASP A 3 24.98 6.79 7.46
C ASP A 3 23.52 7.20 7.61
N GLN A 4 23.16 8.34 7.03
CA GLN A 4 21.75 8.61 6.78
C GLN A 4 21.34 7.61 5.70
N PRO A 5 20.30 6.79 5.92
CA PRO A 5 19.77 5.96 4.86
C PRO A 5 19.40 6.90 3.71
N GLU A 6 19.96 6.66 2.52
CA GLU A 6 19.59 7.35 1.31
C GLU A 6 18.06 7.29 1.21
N SER A 7 17.42 8.42 1.52
CA SER A 7 15.97 8.49 1.56
C SER A 7 15.54 8.59 0.10
N GLY A 8 15.39 7.43 -0.55
CA GLY A 8 14.98 7.32 -1.96
C GLY A 8 13.66 8.05 -2.20
N SER A 9 13.37 8.50 -3.42
CA SER A 9 12.18 9.32 -3.65
C SER A 9 10.86 8.66 -3.24
N LEU A 10 9.81 9.44 -2.99
CA LEU A 10 8.49 8.96 -2.55
C LEU A 10 7.92 7.85 -3.46
N ILE A 11 8.19 7.94 -4.76
CA ILE A 11 7.79 6.91 -5.73
C ILE A 11 8.59 5.60 -5.56
N HIS A 12 9.89 5.69 -5.26
CA HIS A 12 10.71 4.52 -4.93
C HIS A 12 10.23 3.84 -3.65
N GLU A 13 9.94 4.61 -2.60
CA GLU A 13 9.39 4.03 -1.36
C GLU A 13 8.06 3.33 -1.59
N SER A 14 7.18 3.93 -2.40
CA SER A 14 5.88 3.35 -2.72
C SER A 14 6.03 2.04 -3.50
N ARG A 15 7.02 1.97 -4.40
CA ARG A 15 7.37 0.73 -5.12
C ARG A 15 7.91 -0.32 -4.15
N ASP A 16 8.87 0.05 -3.31
CA ASP A 16 9.53 -0.87 -2.38
C ASP A 16 8.53 -1.43 -1.35
N GLN A 17 7.53 -0.64 -0.95
CA GLN A 17 6.39 -1.09 -0.14
C GLN A 17 5.53 -2.13 -0.89
N MET A 18 5.20 -1.89 -2.16
CA MET A 18 4.44 -2.86 -2.98
C MET A 18 5.21 -4.17 -3.18
N GLU A 19 6.50 -4.08 -3.48
CA GLU A 19 7.38 -5.25 -3.63
C GLU A 19 7.47 -6.05 -2.32
N SER A 20 7.63 -5.36 -1.19
CA SER A 20 7.64 -5.99 0.14
C SER A 20 6.31 -6.71 0.44
N ALA A 21 5.18 -6.07 0.13
CA ALA A 21 3.86 -6.66 0.33
C ALA A 21 3.64 -7.90 -0.57
N LEU A 22 4.12 -7.86 -1.82
CA LEU A 22 4.09 -9.00 -2.73
C LEU A 22 4.93 -10.17 -2.20
N ILE A 23 6.13 -9.90 -1.69
CA ILE A 23 6.99 -10.93 -1.08
C ILE A 23 6.27 -11.60 0.10
N GLU A 24 5.57 -10.83 0.92
CA GLU A 24 4.83 -11.38 2.06
C GLU A 24 3.65 -12.25 1.62
N VAL A 25 2.93 -11.87 0.56
CA VAL A 25 1.90 -12.72 -0.05
C VAL A 25 2.50 -14.03 -0.53
N LEU A 26 3.59 -13.99 -1.30
CA LEU A 26 4.24 -15.20 -1.82
C LEU A 26 4.73 -16.12 -0.69
N ARG A 27 5.29 -15.53 0.38
CA ARG A 27 5.70 -16.26 1.58
C ARG A 27 4.51 -16.91 2.28
N THR A 28 3.42 -16.17 2.43
CA THR A 28 2.18 -16.64 3.08
C THR A 28 1.54 -17.76 2.28
N GLU A 29 1.42 -17.61 0.96
CA GLU A 29 0.93 -18.66 0.06
C GLU A 29 1.81 -19.92 0.12
N ALA A 30 3.15 -19.76 0.14
CA ALA A 30 4.05 -20.90 0.26
C ALA A 30 3.84 -21.66 1.58
N ARG A 31 3.57 -20.94 2.68
CA ARG A 31 3.22 -21.54 3.98
C ARG A 31 1.89 -22.29 3.91
N VAL A 32 0.85 -21.71 3.32
CA VAL A 32 -0.45 -22.40 3.12
C VAL A 32 -0.27 -23.66 2.30
N ARG A 33 0.48 -23.60 1.19
CA ARG A 33 0.74 -24.78 0.33
C ARG A 33 1.56 -25.85 1.05
N ALA A 34 2.57 -25.45 1.84
CA ALA A 34 3.36 -26.39 2.63
C ALA A 34 2.51 -27.09 3.70
N LEU A 35 1.64 -26.34 4.37
CA LEU A 35 0.68 -26.89 5.31
C LEU A 35 -0.26 -27.88 4.61
N GLY A 36 -0.86 -27.50 3.47
CA GLY A 36 -1.71 -28.39 2.67
C GLY A 36 -1.05 -29.74 2.35
N ARG A 37 0.23 -29.72 1.94
CA ARG A 37 0.97 -30.96 1.69
C ARG A 37 1.22 -31.80 2.95
N GLN A 38 1.55 -31.15 4.07
CA GLN A 38 1.73 -31.86 5.35
C GLN A 38 0.43 -32.54 5.77
N THR A 39 -0.71 -31.91 5.48
CA THR A 39 -2.02 -32.40 5.89
C THR A 39 -2.51 -33.52 5.00
N ASP A 40 -2.27 -33.44 3.69
CA ASP A 40 -2.54 -34.54 2.76
C ASP A 40 -1.69 -35.76 3.12
N THR A 41 -0.43 -35.54 3.51
CA THR A 41 0.48 -36.61 3.95
C THR A 41 0.02 -37.23 5.27
N ALA A 42 -0.38 -36.40 6.24
CA ALA A 42 -0.89 -36.88 7.52
C ALA A 42 -2.19 -37.66 7.35
N ALA A 43 -3.14 -37.17 6.54
CA ALA A 43 -4.40 -37.84 6.23
C ALA A 43 -4.19 -39.18 5.51
N ALA A 44 -3.23 -39.24 4.58
CA ALA A 44 -2.87 -40.49 3.91
C ALA A 44 -2.15 -41.50 4.83
N ALA A 45 -1.47 -41.02 5.88
CA ALA A 45 -0.79 -41.86 6.87
C ALA A 45 -1.74 -42.44 7.93
N VAL A 46 -2.96 -41.90 8.09
CA VAL A 46 -4.01 -42.48 8.94
C VAL A 46 -4.52 -43.76 8.28
N THR A 47 -3.94 -44.90 8.67
CA THR A 47 -4.43 -46.23 8.30
C THR A 47 -5.58 -46.66 9.21
N PRO A 48 -6.54 -47.48 8.74
CA PRO A 48 -7.73 -47.89 9.50
C PRO A 48 -7.46 -48.88 10.65
N ALA A 49 -6.20 -49.17 10.97
CA ALA A 49 -5.84 -50.17 11.96
C ALA A 49 -4.84 -49.61 12.99
N GLY A 50 -5.38 -49.04 14.08
CA GLY A 50 -4.70 -49.04 15.38
C GLY A 50 -4.18 -47.71 15.90
N ASP A 51 -4.26 -46.60 15.15
CA ASP A 51 -3.86 -45.29 15.67
C ASP A 51 -5.07 -44.51 16.22
N THR A 52 -5.00 -44.10 17.49
CA THR A 52 -6.10 -43.47 18.26
C THR A 52 -6.36 -42.00 17.90
N ARG A 53 -5.58 -41.40 17.01
CA ARG A 53 -5.90 -40.08 16.44
C ARG A 53 -6.93 -40.26 15.34
N THR A 54 -8.17 -39.95 15.65
CA THR A 54 -9.25 -39.89 14.66
C THR A 54 -8.91 -38.81 13.64
N ALA A 55 -8.99 -39.14 12.34
CA ALA A 55 -8.86 -38.19 11.22
C ALA A 55 -9.54 -36.81 11.46
N PRO A 56 -10.72 -36.72 12.10
CA PRO A 56 -11.32 -35.45 12.53
C PRO A 56 -10.41 -34.51 13.33
N ALA A 57 -9.62 -35.03 14.29
CA ALA A 57 -8.76 -34.20 15.14
C ALA A 57 -7.58 -33.60 14.36
N VAL A 58 -7.07 -34.32 13.35
CA VAL A 58 -6.04 -33.82 12.43
C VAL A 58 -6.64 -32.77 11.50
N ILE A 59 -7.87 -32.96 11.04
CA ILE A 59 -8.58 -31.97 10.19
C ILE A 59 -8.87 -30.68 10.98
N ASP A 60 -9.34 -30.77 12.22
CA ASP A 60 -9.63 -29.59 13.06
C ASP A 60 -8.36 -28.81 13.44
N GLU A 61 -7.26 -29.50 13.79
CA GLU A 61 -5.98 -28.85 14.08
C GLU A 61 -5.44 -28.11 12.84
N VAL A 62 -5.73 -28.63 11.65
CA VAL A 62 -5.32 -28.07 10.37
C VAL A 62 -6.16 -26.88 9.95
N GLU A 63 -7.48 -26.95 10.07
CA GLU A 63 -8.35 -25.80 9.83
C GLU A 63 -8.02 -24.67 10.80
N THR A 64 -7.72 -24.99 12.07
CA THR A 64 -7.23 -24.02 13.06
C THR A 64 -5.89 -23.39 12.66
N VAL A 65 -4.98 -24.14 12.04
CA VAL A 65 -3.67 -23.59 11.58
C VAL A 65 -3.82 -22.82 10.26
N LYS A 66 -4.73 -23.21 9.36
CA LYS A 66 -5.07 -22.42 8.17
C LYS A 66 -5.73 -21.10 8.54
N GLU A 67 -6.64 -21.09 9.53
CA GLU A 67 -7.24 -19.88 10.08
C GLU A 67 -6.19 -18.95 10.71
N LYS A 68 -5.08 -19.49 11.24
CA LYS A 68 -3.94 -18.70 11.73
C LYS A 68 -3.04 -18.15 10.63
N ILE A 69 -3.15 -18.64 9.40
CA ILE A 69 -2.40 -18.09 8.27
C ILE A 69 -3.26 -16.99 7.66
N ASP A 70 -2.90 -15.74 7.98
CA ASP A 70 -3.68 -14.58 7.56
C ASP A 70 -3.42 -14.17 6.10
N LEU A 71 -3.71 -15.09 5.19
CA LEU A 71 -3.61 -14.89 3.75
C LEU A 71 -4.51 -13.72 3.31
N ARG A 72 -5.64 -13.51 3.99
CA ARG A 72 -6.53 -12.40 3.74
C ARG A 72 -5.89 -11.06 4.09
N GLU A 73 -5.24 -10.95 5.25
CA GLU A 73 -4.48 -9.76 5.61
C GLU A 73 -3.32 -9.50 4.66
N ALA A 74 -2.59 -10.54 4.23
CA ALA A 74 -1.50 -10.40 3.27
C ALA A 74 -1.99 -9.81 1.93
N TYR A 75 -3.07 -10.34 1.36
CA TYR A 75 -3.67 -9.78 0.14
C TYR A 75 -4.23 -8.36 0.37
N ALA A 76 -4.81 -8.08 1.54
CA ALA A 76 -5.30 -6.75 1.86
C ALA A 76 -4.13 -5.74 1.94
N ALA A 77 -3.00 -6.12 2.52
CA ALA A 77 -1.79 -5.31 2.56
C ALA A 77 -1.22 -5.04 1.15
N GLN A 78 -1.15 -6.08 0.31
CA GLN A 78 -0.75 -5.94 -1.09
C GLN A 78 -1.68 -4.99 -1.85
N SER A 79 -2.99 -5.13 -1.69
CA SER A 79 -3.98 -4.27 -2.35
C SER A 79 -3.83 -2.80 -1.94
N ARG A 80 -3.60 -2.52 -0.65
CA ARG A 80 -3.33 -1.14 -0.17
C ARG A 80 -2.05 -0.58 -0.77
N ALA A 81 -0.95 -1.34 -0.73
CA ALA A 81 0.33 -0.90 -1.27
C ALA A 81 0.27 -0.62 -2.79
N ALA A 82 -0.43 -1.47 -3.54
CA ALA A 82 -0.66 -1.25 -4.97
C ALA A 82 -1.51 0.01 -5.23
N GLY A 83 -2.56 0.24 -4.43
CA GLY A 83 -3.38 1.45 -4.51
C GLY A 83 -2.57 2.71 -4.21
N ARG A 84 -1.73 2.68 -3.18
CA ARG A 84 -0.82 3.78 -2.82
C ARG A 84 0.17 4.08 -3.94
N LEU A 85 0.83 3.06 -4.50
CA LEU A 85 1.76 3.25 -5.62
C LEU A 85 1.07 3.85 -6.85
N ALA A 86 -0.13 3.36 -7.20
CA ALA A 86 -0.90 3.88 -8.33
C ALA A 86 -1.22 5.37 -8.16
N LEU A 87 -1.65 5.78 -6.96
CA LEU A 87 -1.94 7.18 -6.65
C LEU A 87 -0.69 8.05 -6.71
N VAL A 88 0.40 7.65 -6.07
CA VAL A 88 1.66 8.41 -6.08
C VAL A 88 2.19 8.56 -7.50
N THR A 89 2.13 7.49 -8.30
CA THR A 89 2.55 7.52 -9.71
C THR A 89 1.73 8.53 -10.51
N GLN A 90 0.40 8.51 -10.37
CA GLN A 90 -0.46 9.44 -11.09
C GLN A 90 -0.22 10.90 -10.68
N ILE A 91 0.03 11.14 -9.39
CA ILE A 91 0.33 12.47 -8.86
C ILE A 91 1.65 13.01 -9.43
N PHE A 92 2.69 12.17 -9.53
CA PHE A 92 3.95 12.53 -10.17
C PHE A 92 3.76 12.81 -11.67
N GLU A 93 2.93 12.03 -12.37
CA GLU A 93 2.57 12.28 -13.76
C GLU A 93 1.87 13.64 -13.95
N ILE A 94 0.95 13.99 -13.05
CA ILE A 94 0.31 15.31 -13.05
C ILE A 94 1.36 16.41 -12.84
N GLY A 95 2.25 16.26 -11.85
CA GLY A 95 3.30 17.22 -11.56
C GLY A 95 4.24 17.48 -12.75
N CYS A 96 4.63 16.43 -13.48
CA CYS A 96 5.55 16.55 -14.61
C CYS A 96 4.88 17.01 -15.91
N SER A 97 3.58 16.75 -16.10
CA SER A 97 2.86 17.06 -17.33
C SER A 97 2.31 18.50 -17.38
N GLN A 98 2.04 19.10 -16.22
CA GLN A 98 1.47 20.44 -16.13
C GLN A 98 2.56 21.51 -16.00
N LYS A 99 2.30 22.71 -16.54
CA LYS A 99 3.30 23.81 -16.63
C LYS A 99 3.18 24.88 -15.55
N SER A 100 2.17 24.80 -14.69
CA SER A 100 1.94 25.77 -13.63
C SER A 100 1.33 25.10 -12.41
N GLU A 101 1.61 25.66 -11.24
CA GLU A 101 1.03 25.23 -9.97
C GLU A 101 -0.50 25.20 -10.00
N ALA A 102 -1.14 26.22 -10.57
CA ALA A 102 -2.60 26.27 -10.72
C ALA A 102 -3.16 25.12 -11.58
N ALA A 103 -2.45 24.73 -12.64
CA ALA A 103 -2.85 23.60 -13.48
C ALA A 103 -2.65 22.26 -12.76
N ILE A 104 -1.55 22.11 -12.00
CA ILE A 104 -1.32 20.93 -11.15
C ILE A 104 -2.44 20.81 -10.12
N TYR A 105 -2.74 21.88 -9.38
CA TYR A 105 -3.81 21.92 -8.39
C TYR A 105 -5.15 21.47 -8.98
N PHE A 106 -5.54 22.03 -10.14
CA PHE A 106 -6.79 21.69 -10.79
C PHE A 106 -6.86 20.22 -11.24
N GLN A 107 -5.75 19.66 -11.74
CA GLN A 107 -5.72 18.25 -12.13
C GLN A 107 -5.74 17.32 -10.91
N LEU A 108 -5.01 17.67 -9.84
CA LEU A 108 -5.03 16.91 -8.58
C LEU A 108 -6.43 16.90 -7.97
N SER A 109 -7.12 18.05 -7.94
CA SER A 109 -8.47 18.13 -7.37
C SER A 109 -9.45 17.25 -8.15
N ASN A 110 -9.44 17.29 -9.48
CA ASN A 110 -10.30 16.46 -10.33
C ASN A 110 -9.99 14.96 -10.24
N TYR A 111 -8.72 14.59 -10.01
CA TYR A 111 -8.33 13.19 -9.91
C TYR A 111 -8.61 12.59 -8.53
N LEU A 112 -8.32 13.35 -7.47
CA LEU A 112 -8.36 12.84 -6.10
C LEU A 112 -9.75 12.96 -5.45
N PHE A 113 -10.58 13.89 -5.91
CA PHE A 113 -11.90 14.17 -5.35
C PHE A 113 -12.96 13.98 -6.43
N ARG A 114 -14.13 13.45 -6.06
CA ARG A 114 -15.21 13.22 -7.04
C ARG A 114 -15.99 14.51 -7.29
N SER A 115 -15.99 15.42 -6.32
CA SER A 115 -16.71 16.68 -6.39
C SER A 115 -16.01 17.76 -5.57
N VAL A 116 -16.32 19.03 -5.87
CA VAL A 116 -15.89 20.18 -5.05
C VAL A 116 -16.42 20.06 -3.63
N SER A 117 -17.62 19.49 -3.45
CA SER A 117 -18.20 19.23 -2.13
C SER A 117 -17.38 18.25 -1.30
N ASP A 118 -16.64 17.32 -1.92
CA ASP A 118 -15.74 16.41 -1.21
C ASP A 118 -14.53 17.17 -0.64
N ILE A 119 -14.08 18.21 -1.35
CA ILE A 119 -12.97 19.06 -0.94
C ILE A 119 -13.42 19.98 0.20
N ASP A 120 -14.56 20.65 0.03
CA ASP A 120 -15.10 21.57 1.03
C ASP A 120 -15.60 20.83 2.29
N GLY A 121 -15.97 19.57 2.15
CA GLY A 121 -16.45 18.71 3.23
C GLY A 121 -15.36 18.21 4.18
N VAL A 122 -14.08 18.34 3.83
CA VAL A 122 -12.95 17.90 4.66
C VAL A 122 -12.05 19.08 5.03
N PRO A 123 -11.96 19.43 6.33
CA PRO A 123 -11.10 20.50 6.78
C PRO A 123 -9.64 20.32 6.34
N GLY A 124 -9.06 21.36 5.74
CA GLY A 124 -7.66 21.34 5.30
C GLY A 124 -7.39 20.65 3.96
N ALA A 125 -8.40 20.08 3.28
CA ALA A 125 -8.21 19.44 1.99
C ALA A 125 -7.67 20.39 0.91
N GLN A 126 -8.21 21.62 0.85
CA GLN A 126 -7.73 22.66 -0.08
C GLN A 126 -6.26 23.02 0.20
N ASP A 127 -5.89 23.16 1.47
CA ASP A 127 -4.53 23.50 1.88
C ASP A 127 -3.54 22.38 1.54
N CYS A 128 -3.87 21.12 1.84
CA CYS A 128 -3.04 19.98 1.46
C CYS A 128 -2.88 19.87 -0.07
N LEU A 129 -3.96 20.10 -0.83
CA LEU A 129 -3.92 20.12 -2.30
C LEU A 129 -3.02 21.23 -2.83
N SER A 130 -3.13 22.44 -2.26
CA SER A 130 -2.29 23.58 -2.63
C SER A 130 -0.82 23.27 -2.35
N GLN A 131 -0.50 22.80 -1.14
CA GLN A 131 0.86 22.41 -0.76
C GLN A 131 1.44 21.35 -1.69
N MET A 132 0.63 20.35 -2.08
CA MET A 132 1.07 19.31 -3.01
C MET A 132 1.35 19.88 -4.41
N ALA A 133 0.49 20.78 -4.89
CA ALA A 133 0.70 21.43 -6.17
C ALA A 133 1.97 22.28 -6.18
N THR A 134 2.21 23.07 -5.12
CA THR A 134 3.43 23.86 -4.95
C THR A 134 4.68 22.96 -4.93
N ALA A 135 4.65 21.90 -4.12
CA ALA A 135 5.79 21.00 -3.96
C ALA A 135 6.13 20.25 -5.26
N LEU A 136 5.12 19.76 -5.99
CA LEU A 136 5.34 19.12 -7.29
C LEU A 136 5.86 20.11 -8.33
N TYR A 137 5.36 21.34 -8.32
CA TYR A 137 5.86 22.38 -9.21
C TYR A 137 7.34 22.66 -8.96
N ALA A 138 7.71 22.86 -7.69
CA ALA A 138 9.10 23.09 -7.28
C ALA A 138 10.00 21.91 -7.69
N TYR A 139 9.57 20.68 -7.40
CA TYR A 139 10.32 19.47 -7.70
C TYR A 139 10.58 19.29 -9.22
N PHE A 140 9.56 19.45 -10.07
CA PHE A 140 9.70 19.18 -11.50
C PHE A 140 10.18 20.37 -12.33
N HIS A 141 9.88 21.60 -11.93
CA HIS A 141 10.07 22.80 -12.76
C HIS A 141 11.07 23.81 -12.18
N VAL A 142 11.47 23.67 -10.91
CA VAL A 142 12.49 24.54 -10.28
C VAL A 142 13.81 23.77 -10.11
N SER A 143 13.83 22.74 -9.28
CA SER A 143 15.03 21.90 -9.05
C SER A 143 14.69 20.50 -8.52
N LEU A 144 15.40 19.49 -9.03
CA LEU A 144 15.33 18.11 -8.55
C LEU A 144 16.35 17.89 -7.43
N ASP A 145 16.08 18.45 -6.25
CA ASP A 145 16.93 18.33 -5.08
C ASP A 145 16.21 17.68 -3.88
N THR A 146 16.98 17.35 -2.85
CA THR A 146 16.49 16.71 -1.63
C THR A 146 15.49 17.58 -0.86
N GLU A 147 15.58 18.90 -0.97
CA GLU A 147 14.67 19.81 -0.29
C GLU A 147 13.27 19.74 -0.90
N ASN A 148 13.18 19.83 -2.23
CA ASN A 148 11.91 19.73 -2.93
C ASN A 148 11.29 18.32 -2.81
N GLU A 149 12.12 17.26 -2.81
CA GLU A 149 11.66 15.89 -2.53
C GLU A 149 11.02 15.78 -1.12
N MET A 150 11.61 16.43 -0.12
CA MET A 150 11.07 16.46 1.25
C MET A 150 9.78 17.28 1.34
N GLN A 151 9.64 18.35 0.57
CA GLN A 151 8.38 19.08 0.44
C GLN A 151 7.28 18.21 -0.17
N VAL A 152 7.59 17.45 -1.23
CA VAL A 152 6.65 16.50 -1.86
C VAL A 152 6.20 15.44 -0.86
N ARG A 153 7.11 14.88 -0.06
CA ARG A 153 6.73 13.93 1.01
C ARG A 153 5.81 14.53 2.05
N THR A 154 6.13 15.73 2.52
CA THR A 154 5.36 16.40 3.58
C THR A 154 3.94 16.70 3.09
N ALA A 155 3.83 17.24 1.88
CA ALA A 155 2.54 17.50 1.25
C ALA A 155 1.76 16.20 0.97
N TRP A 156 2.44 15.13 0.56
CA TRP A 156 1.82 13.81 0.41
C TRP A 156 1.25 13.29 1.72
N GLN A 157 1.96 13.40 2.85
CA GLN A 157 1.45 12.95 4.15
C GLN A 157 0.17 13.69 4.57
N CYS A 158 0.12 15.01 4.33
CA CYS A 158 -1.08 15.83 4.54
C CYS A 158 -2.25 15.30 3.69
N LEU A 159 -2.01 15.11 2.39
CA LEU A 159 -3.00 14.66 1.43
C LEU A 159 -3.48 13.23 1.70
N GLU A 160 -2.57 12.33 2.06
CA GLU A 160 -2.88 10.94 2.43
C GLU A 160 -3.82 10.89 3.65
N SER A 161 -3.60 11.75 4.65
CA SER A 161 -4.50 11.87 5.82
C SER A 161 -5.92 12.26 5.38
N VAL A 162 -6.05 13.30 4.56
CA VAL A 162 -7.33 13.78 4.02
C VAL A 162 -8.05 12.68 3.22
N LEU A 163 -7.32 11.96 2.37
CA LEU A 163 -7.92 10.90 1.55
C LEU A 163 -8.37 9.68 2.39
N ARG A 164 -7.67 9.38 3.49
CA ARG A 164 -8.10 8.35 4.45
C ARG A 164 -9.36 8.74 5.20
N GLU A 165 -9.51 10.01 5.58
CA GLU A 165 -10.75 10.52 6.19
C GLU A 165 -11.96 10.38 5.26
N LEU A 166 -11.75 10.50 3.95
CA LEU A 166 -12.75 10.21 2.91
C LEU A 166 -13.02 8.71 2.69
N GLY A 167 -12.36 7.83 3.45
CA GLY A 167 -12.55 6.38 3.38
C GLY A 167 -11.76 5.69 2.25
N ARG A 168 -10.75 6.35 1.66
CA ARG A 168 -9.84 5.65 0.74
C ARG A 168 -8.89 4.75 1.54
N ASN A 169 -8.87 3.47 1.19
CA ASN A 169 -7.94 2.50 1.75
C ASN A 169 -6.58 2.59 1.05
N ILE A 170 -5.70 3.42 1.59
CA ILE A 170 -4.32 3.67 1.14
C ILE A 170 -3.34 3.51 2.29
#